data_AF-A0A813XQD6-F1
#
_entry.id   AF-A0A813XQD6-F1
#
_cell.length_a   1.000
_cell.length_b   1.000
_cell.length_c   1.000
_cell.angle_alpha   90.00
_cell.angle_beta   90.00
_cell.angle_gamma   90.00
#
_symmetry.space_group_name_H-M   'P 1'
#
loop_
_entity.id
_entity.type
_entity.pdbx_description
1 polymer ?
#
loop_
_entity_poly.entity_id
_entity_poly.type
_entity_poly.pdbx_seq_one_letter_code
_entity_poly.pdbx_strand_id
1 'polypeptide(L)'
;MKSFMIHFIIGIIYLNLIVSKIDALQCYTCETCSSTELGKQTNCTSKQPYCMKKKLSAVVVDLISRDCAETCNDGKSSLAVVSNEMSCCQTDLCNTGFKPTSTNLVLIASLFGFLFSQIFKL
;
A
#
# COMPACT_ATOMS: atom_id res chain seq x y z
N MET A 1 -40.31 13.79 21.44
CA MET A 1 -39.55 14.75 20.60
C MET A 1 -38.04 14.61 20.78
N LYS A 2 -37.49 14.69 22.01
CA LYS A 2 -36.04 14.57 22.29
C LYS A 2 -35.42 13.22 21.86
N SER A 3 -36.13 12.12 22.06
CA SER A 3 -35.69 10.78 21.63
C SER A 3 -35.54 10.64 20.11
N PHE A 4 -36.38 11.33 19.34
CA PHE A 4 -36.35 11.26 17.88
C PHE A 4 -35.15 12.03 17.30
N MET A 5 -34.82 13.18 17.91
CA MET A 5 -33.61 13.94 17.56
C MET A 5 -32.31 13.16 17.82
N ILE A 6 -32.25 12.40 18.92
CA ILE A 6 -31.04 11.64 19.27
C ILE A 6 -30.75 10.55 18.23
N HIS A 7 -31.78 9.83 17.77
CA HIS A 7 -31.63 8.79 16.75
C HIS A 7 -31.19 9.38 15.39
N PHE A 8 -31.68 10.57 15.06
CA PHE A 8 -31.29 11.28 13.85
C PHE A 8 -29.81 11.71 13.87
N ILE A 9 -29.33 12.23 15.01
CA ILE A 9 -27.93 12.61 15.19
C ILE A 9 -27.01 11.38 15.11
N ILE A 10 -27.38 10.26 15.76
CA ILE A 10 -26.61 9.01 15.69
C ILE A 10 -26.56 8.50 14.25
N GLY A 11 -27.68 8.54 13.51
CA GLY A 11 -27.71 8.16 12.09
C GLY A 11 -26.75 8.98 11.22
N ILE A 12 -26.68 10.29 11.44
CA ILE A 12 -25.74 11.18 10.72
C ILE A 12 -24.28 10.83 11.06
N ILE A 13 -23.97 10.56 12.32
CA ILE A 13 -22.60 10.19 12.74
C ILE A 13 -22.17 8.86 12.08
N TYR A 14 -23.05 7.87 12.03
CA TYR A 14 -22.80 6.60 11.34
C TYR A 14 -22.58 6.79 9.83
N LEU A 15 -23.34 7.67 9.18
CA LEU A 15 -23.17 7.98 7.74
C LEU A 15 -21.80 8.61 7.43
N ASN A 16 -21.31 9.50 8.31
CA ASN A 16 -20.00 10.13 8.13
C ASN A 16 -18.82 9.17 8.37
N LEU A 17 -19.01 8.13 9.21
CA LEU A 17 -17.98 7.12 9.47
C LEU A 17 -17.72 6.20 8.26
N ILE A 18 -18.68 6.10 7.34
CA ILE A 18 -18.59 5.25 6.14
C ILE A 18 -17.88 5.99 4.98
N VAL A 19 -17.80 7.32 5.04
CA VAL A 19 -17.02 8.10 4.06
C VAL A 19 -15.54 7.92 4.38
N SER A 20 -14.98 6.82 3.87
CA SER A 20 -13.54 6.65 3.78
C SER A 20 -13.00 7.87 3.04
N LYS A 21 -12.15 8.68 3.68
CA LYS A 21 -11.39 9.71 2.97
C LYS A 21 -10.61 9.00 1.86
N ILE A 22 -11.08 9.13 0.63
CA ILE A 22 -10.24 8.87 -0.54
C ILE A 22 -9.40 10.13 -0.67
N ASP A 23 -8.41 10.27 0.20
CA ASP A 23 -7.28 11.12 -0.13
C ASP A 23 -6.65 10.52 -1.40
N ALA A 24 -6.32 11.38 -2.36
CA ALA A 24 -5.71 10.95 -3.59
C ALA A 24 -4.35 10.33 -3.24
N LEU A 25 -4.23 9.01 -3.43
CA LEU A 25 -3.01 8.25 -3.16
C LEU A 25 -1.81 8.97 -3.78
N GLN A 26 -0.77 9.23 -3.00
CA GLN A 26 0.44 9.86 -3.50
C GLN A 26 1.49 8.79 -3.81
N CYS A 27 2.12 8.82 -4.98
CA CYS A 27 3.16 7.86 -5.37
C CYS A 27 4.40 8.58 -5.90
N TYR A 28 5.55 7.88 -5.92
CA TYR A 28 6.68 8.32 -6.74
C TYR A 28 6.47 7.94 -8.21
N THR A 29 6.83 8.83 -9.13
CA THR A 29 6.73 8.63 -10.58
C THR A 29 8.04 8.96 -11.29
N CYS A 30 8.45 8.07 -12.21
CA CYS A 30 9.56 8.27 -13.13
C CYS A 30 9.48 7.25 -14.27
N GLU A 31 9.70 7.71 -15.50
CA GLU A 31 9.74 6.83 -16.68
C GLU A 31 11.03 6.01 -16.72
N THR A 32 12.16 6.63 -16.38
CA THR A 32 13.45 5.97 -16.20
C THR A 32 14.21 6.67 -15.09
N CYS A 33 14.50 5.93 -14.03
CA CYS A 33 15.23 6.39 -12.86
C CYS A 33 16.23 5.30 -12.45
N SER A 34 17.36 5.73 -11.89
CA SER A 34 18.33 4.80 -11.30
C SER A 34 17.79 4.16 -10.02
N SER A 35 18.54 3.19 -9.46
CA SER A 35 18.18 2.54 -8.20
C SER A 35 18.15 3.46 -6.99
N THR A 36 18.90 4.55 -7.04
CA THR A 36 18.99 5.55 -5.97
C THR A 36 18.01 6.72 -6.17
N GLU A 37 17.55 6.96 -7.39
CA GLU A 37 16.58 8.00 -7.69
C GLU A 37 15.16 7.52 -7.40
N LEU A 38 14.39 8.35 -6.70
CA LEU A 38 12.98 8.08 -6.39
C LEU A 38 12.04 8.58 -7.48
N GLY A 39 12.39 9.68 -8.15
CA GLY A 39 11.49 10.37 -9.08
C GLY A 39 10.68 11.47 -8.39
N LYS A 40 9.56 11.87 -9.00
CA LYS A 40 8.69 12.95 -8.52
C LYS A 40 7.56 12.39 -7.65
N GLN A 41 7.15 13.12 -6.62
CA GLN A 41 5.90 12.79 -5.93
C GLN A 41 4.71 13.25 -6.79
N THR A 42 3.70 12.42 -6.92
CA THR A 42 2.52 12.68 -7.76
C THR A 42 1.26 12.19 -7.06
N ASN A 43 0.22 13.01 -7.06
CA ASN A 43 -1.11 12.61 -6.62
C ASN A 43 -1.76 11.77 -7.72
N CYS A 44 -2.06 10.51 -7.43
CA CYS A 44 -2.74 9.62 -8.35
C CYS A 44 -4.22 9.98 -8.49
N THR A 45 -4.81 9.60 -9.61
CA THR A 45 -6.26 9.75 -9.78
C THR A 45 -7.01 8.70 -8.96
N SER A 46 -8.31 8.92 -8.71
CA SER A 46 -9.17 7.94 -8.01
C SER A 46 -9.28 6.59 -8.73
N LYS A 47 -8.94 6.52 -10.02
CA LYS A 47 -8.89 5.28 -10.81
C LYS A 47 -7.57 4.52 -10.66
N GLN A 48 -6.56 5.12 -10.04
CA GLN A 48 -5.22 4.55 -9.89
C GLN A 48 -4.92 4.28 -8.40
N PRO A 49 -5.52 3.23 -7.81
CA PRO A 49 -5.39 2.96 -6.38
C PRO A 49 -4.10 2.22 -6.01
N TYR A 50 -3.10 2.16 -6.91
CA TYR A 50 -1.83 1.47 -6.69
C TYR A 50 -0.64 2.35 -7.06
N CYS A 51 0.40 2.35 -6.22
CA CYS A 51 1.74 2.72 -6.63
C CYS A 51 2.44 1.50 -7.21
N MET A 52 2.97 1.64 -8.43
CA MET A 52 3.73 0.63 -9.13
C MET A 52 5.23 0.98 -9.10
N LYS A 53 6.06 -0.06 -9.04
CA LYS A 53 7.49 -0.02 -9.31
C LYS A 53 7.88 -1.18 -10.21
N LYS A 54 8.54 -0.90 -11.32
CA LYS A 54 9.11 -1.91 -12.23
C LYS A 54 10.62 -1.77 -12.23
N LYS A 55 11.34 -2.88 -12.14
CA LYS A 55 12.78 -2.97 -12.31
C LYS A 55 13.09 -3.96 -13.41
N LEU A 56 13.90 -3.54 -14.37
CA LEU A 56 14.50 -4.37 -15.39
C LEU A 56 16.00 -4.38 -15.14
N SER A 57 16.54 -5.54 -14.83
CA SER A 57 17.98 -5.74 -14.63
C SER A 57 18.56 -6.50 -15.80
N ALA A 58 19.70 -6.02 -16.29
CA ALA A 58 20.61 -6.74 -17.17
C ALA A 58 22.01 -6.72 -16.54
N VAL A 59 22.95 -7.52 -17.08
CA VAL A 59 24.31 -7.75 -16.54
C VAL A 59 24.99 -6.52 -15.91
N VAL A 60 24.80 -5.34 -16.49
CA VAL A 60 25.51 -4.11 -16.08
C VAL A 60 24.57 -2.98 -15.63
N VAL A 61 23.26 -3.08 -15.89
CA VAL A 61 22.34 -1.95 -15.69
C VAL A 61 21.00 -2.36 -15.10
N ASP A 62 20.54 -1.56 -14.14
CA ASP A 62 19.18 -1.59 -13.61
C ASP A 62 18.42 -0.38 -14.15
N LEU A 63 17.33 -0.64 -14.86
CA LEU A 63 16.35 0.37 -15.27
C LEU A 63 15.13 0.27 -14.37
N ILE A 64 14.79 1.35 -13.69
CA ILE A 64 13.61 1.41 -12.84
C ILE A 64 12.62 2.41 -13.42
N SER A 65 11.34 2.05 -13.35
CA SER A 65 10.23 2.97 -13.56
C SER A 65 9.24 2.87 -12.39
N ARG A 66 8.57 3.97 -12.11
CA ARG A 66 7.57 4.09 -11.05
C ARG A 66 6.37 4.87 -11.57
N ASP A 67 5.17 4.47 -11.19
CA ASP A 67 3.94 5.11 -11.68
C ASP A 67 2.73 4.88 -10.76
N CYS A 68 1.66 5.63 -11.00
CA CYS A 68 0.30 5.36 -10.52
C CYS A 68 -0.39 4.37 -11.47
N ALA A 69 -1.00 3.31 -10.94
CA ALA A 69 -1.59 2.25 -11.76
C ALA A 69 -3.04 1.93 -11.37
N GLU A 70 -3.89 1.68 -12.36
CA GLU A 70 -5.27 1.19 -12.15
C GLU A 70 -5.29 -0.27 -11.69
N THR A 71 -4.40 -1.07 -12.28
CA THR A 71 -4.19 -2.48 -11.93
C THR A 71 -2.69 -2.72 -11.77
N CYS A 72 -2.31 -3.52 -10.77
CA CYS A 72 -0.92 -3.81 -10.49
C CYS A 72 -0.83 -5.16 -9.78
N ASN A 73 -0.03 -6.08 -10.32
CA ASN A 73 0.23 -7.38 -9.71
C ASN A 73 1.73 -7.53 -9.47
N ASP A 74 2.10 -7.90 -8.25
CA ASP A 74 3.49 -8.26 -7.93
C ASP A 74 3.93 -9.44 -8.80
N GLY A 75 5.18 -9.41 -9.28
CA GLY A 75 5.70 -10.46 -10.14
C GLY A 75 7.20 -10.37 -10.34
N LYS A 76 7.84 -11.52 -10.54
CA LYS A 76 9.26 -11.62 -10.90
C LYS A 76 9.44 -12.65 -12.02
N SER A 77 10.24 -12.31 -13.01
CA SER A 77 10.64 -13.23 -14.07
C SER A 77 12.11 -13.03 -14.41
N SER A 78 12.78 -14.08 -14.88
CA SER A 78 14.15 -14.00 -15.33
C SER A 78 14.36 -14.89 -16.55
N LEU A 79 15.15 -14.40 -17.50
CA LEU A 79 15.57 -15.13 -18.69
C LEU A 79 17.04 -14.83 -18.95
N ALA A 80 17.87 -15.87 -18.81
CA ALA A 80 19.33 -15.77 -18.88
C ALA A 80 19.87 -14.66 -17.97
N VAL A 81 20.42 -13.59 -18.55
CA VAL A 81 21.03 -12.47 -17.84
C VAL A 81 20.10 -11.27 -17.62
N VAL A 82 18.82 -11.41 -17.99
CA VAL A 82 17.82 -10.36 -17.84
C VAL A 82 16.78 -10.78 -16.81
N SER A 83 16.45 -9.91 -15.86
CA SER A 83 15.36 -10.12 -14.91
C SER A 83 14.41 -8.94 -14.85
N ASN A 84 13.12 -9.23 -14.67
CA ASN A 84 12.08 -8.24 -14.46
C ASN A 84 11.41 -8.45 -13.11
N GLU A 85 11.22 -7.37 -12.36
CA GLU A 85 10.51 -7.36 -11.08
C GLU A 85 9.49 -6.23 -11.08
N MET A 86 8.24 -6.56 -10.75
CA MET A 86 7.15 -5.62 -10.53
C MET A 86 6.71 -5.70 -9.07
N SER A 87 6.57 -4.54 -8.42
CA SER A 87 6.03 -4.43 -7.07
C SER A 87 4.93 -3.38 -6.95
N CYS A 88 3.91 -3.70 -6.15
CA CYS A 88 2.68 -2.93 -6.00
C CYS A 88 2.38 -2.62 -4.52
N CYS A 89 1.79 -1.46 -4.26
CA CYS A 89 1.38 -1.05 -2.93
C CYS A 89 0.31 0.06 -2.98
N GLN A 90 -0.41 0.29 -1.87
CA GLN A 90 -1.62 1.16 -1.84
C GLN A 90 -1.60 2.20 -0.71
N THR A 91 -0.42 2.54 -0.20
CA THR A 91 -0.26 3.60 0.81
C THR A 91 0.63 4.70 0.25
N ASP A 92 0.52 5.91 0.79
CA ASP A 92 1.28 7.04 0.24
C ASP A 92 2.78 6.75 0.20
N LEU A 93 3.37 7.08 -0.95
CA LEU A 93 4.80 7.03 -1.25
C LEU A 93 5.43 5.66 -0.99
N CYS A 94 4.65 4.58 -1.05
CA CYS A 94 5.09 3.23 -0.68
C CYS A 94 6.06 2.58 -1.69
N ASN A 95 6.19 3.12 -2.90
CA ASN A 95 7.03 2.59 -3.98
C ASN A 95 8.49 3.09 -3.93
N THR A 96 8.99 3.44 -2.74
CA THR A 96 10.39 3.84 -2.50
C THR A 96 11.37 2.70 -2.78
N GLY A 97 11.13 1.54 -2.16
CA GLY A 97 11.95 0.33 -2.23
C GLY A 97 11.25 -0.85 -2.90
N PHE A 98 11.93 -1.99 -3.02
CA PHE A 98 11.24 -3.27 -3.21
C PHE A 98 10.87 -3.79 -1.83
N LYS A 99 9.59 -4.11 -1.61
CA LYS A 99 9.18 -4.72 -0.34
C LYS A 99 9.93 -6.04 -0.18
N PRO A 100 10.61 -6.31 0.95
CA PRO A 100 10.96 -7.68 1.28
C PRO A 100 9.65 -8.47 1.32
N THR A 101 9.63 -9.66 0.70
CA THR A 101 8.49 -10.58 0.76
C THR A 101 7.99 -10.64 2.20
N SER A 102 6.77 -10.15 2.44
CA SER A 102 6.20 -10.10 3.78
C SER A 102 6.04 -11.52 4.30
N THR A 103 6.94 -11.94 5.19
CA THR A 103 6.71 -13.09 6.06
C THR A 103 5.51 -12.76 6.95
N ASN A 104 4.54 -13.66 6.96
CA ASN A 104 3.29 -13.60 7.72
C ASN A 104 3.46 -13.02 9.15
N LEU A 105 3.17 -11.72 9.31
CA LEU A 105 3.06 -11.04 10.61
C LEU A 105 1.82 -11.45 11.43
N VAL A 106 1.01 -12.37 10.90
CA VAL A 106 -0.20 -12.92 11.54
C VAL A 106 0.11 -13.66 12.85
N LEU A 107 1.35 -14.09 13.09
CA LEU A 107 1.72 -14.88 14.27
C LEU A 107 1.86 -14.07 15.57
N ILE A 108 1.93 -12.73 15.54
CA ILE A 108 2.18 -11.93 16.76
C ILE A 108 0.85 -11.59 17.48
N ALA A 109 -0.27 -11.52 16.76
CA ALA A 109 -1.56 -11.17 17.36
C ALA A 109 -2.13 -12.28 18.27
N SER A 110 -1.80 -13.55 18.01
CA SER A 110 -2.28 -14.69 18.80
C SER A 110 -1.58 -14.86 20.16
N LEU A 111 -0.35 -14.36 20.32
CA LEU A 111 0.38 -14.44 21.60
C LEU A 111 -0.10 -13.40 22.63
N PHE A 112 -0.51 -12.20 22.17
CA PHE A 112 -1.05 -11.17 23.07
C PHE A 112 -2.42 -11.54 23.63
N GLY A 113 -3.29 -12.19 22.84
CA GLY A 113 -4.59 -12.68 23.33
C GLY A 113 -4.46 -13.75 24.42
N PHE A 114 -3.47 -14.63 24.31
CA PHE A 114 -3.20 -15.65 25.32
C PHE A 114 -2.65 -15.06 26.63
N LEU A 115 -1.76 -14.07 26.56
CA LEU A 115 -1.22 -13.40 27.75
C LEU A 115 -2.29 -12.55 28.47
N PHE A 116 -3.17 -11.87 27.72
CA PHE A 116 -4.23 -11.06 28.31
C PHE A 116 -5.26 -11.90 29.08
N SER A 117 -5.57 -13.11 28.59
CA SER A 117 -6.48 -14.04 29.27
C SER A 117 -5.94 -14.59 30.59
N GLN A 118 -4.62 -14.61 30.79
CA GLN A 118 -4.00 -15.13 32.02
C GLN A 118 -3.83 -14.04 33.09
N ILE A 119 -3.73 -12.77 32.69
CA ILE A 119 -3.51 -11.65 33.62
C ILE A 119 -4.82 -11.19 34.30
N PHE A 120 -5.98 -11.33 33.64
CA PHE A 120 -7.29 -10.88 34.17
C PHE A 120 -8.11 -11.96 34.90
N LYS A 121 -7.50 -13.11 35.22
CA LYS A 121 -8.04 -14.03 36.24
C LYS A 121 -7.41 -13.69 37.60
N LEU A 122 -7.82 -12.56 38.17
CA LEU A 122 -7.68 -12.22 39.59
C LEU A 122 -8.90 -11.43 40.04
#